data_AF-A0A2D6K8E8-F1
#
_entry.id   AF-A0A2D6K8E8-F1
#
_cell.length_a   1.000
_cell.length_b   1.000
_cell.length_c   1.000
_cell.angle_alpha   90.00
_cell.angle_beta   90.00
_cell.angle_gamma   90.00
#
_symmetry.space_group_name_H-M   'P 1'
#
loop_
_entity.id
_entity.type
_entity.pdbx_description
1 polymer ?
#
loop_
_entity_poly.entity_id
_entity_poly.type
_entity_poly.pdbx_seq_one_letter_code
_entity_poly.pdbx_strand_id
1 'polypeptide(L)'
;MNTGFLIRWRVPALGILMIVTWLAPIKFGIAAEDGQRIYRDMCAPCHTIGKGKLVGPDLKGVTSRREAGWLRRQIQEPDSLIAENDPIAMQLLQEANNMPMARLGLTDDQVSAVISYLQSTEQQAVVESGLPSQYVPTVIISILLLIVLTWIGLVVGRKKVDVR
;
A
#
# COMPACT_ATOMS: atom_id res chain seq x y z
N MET A 1 48.01 -21.77 40.36
CA MET A 1 47.19 -20.97 41.29
C MET A 1 47.00 -19.59 40.69
N ASN A 2 45.74 -19.17 40.51
CA ASN A 2 45.15 -17.82 40.53
C ASN A 2 46.02 -16.59 40.16
N THR A 3 45.58 -15.54 39.47
CA THR A 3 44.37 -15.11 38.74
C THR A 3 44.67 -13.66 38.34
N GLY A 4 44.05 -13.15 37.27
CA GLY A 4 43.66 -11.72 37.25
C GLY A 4 44.30 -10.86 36.16
N PHE A 5 43.97 -11.15 34.90
CA PHE A 5 44.08 -10.20 33.79
C PHE A 5 42.95 -9.15 33.95
N LEU A 6 43.24 -8.03 34.61
CA LEU A 6 42.31 -6.90 34.74
C LEU A 6 42.31 -6.09 33.45
N ILE A 7 41.48 -6.52 32.49
CA ILE A 7 41.07 -5.74 31.33
C ILE A 7 40.20 -4.59 31.83
N ARG A 8 40.76 -3.38 31.83
CA ARG A 8 40.01 -2.13 32.02
C ARG A 8 39.27 -1.80 30.71
N TRP A 9 38.07 -2.34 30.51
CA TRP A 9 37.16 -1.88 29.46
C TRP A 9 36.77 -0.42 29.74
N ARG A 10 37.35 0.49 28.97
CA ARG A 10 36.80 1.82 28.73
C ARG A 10 36.27 1.82 27.31
N VAL A 11 35.19 2.59 27.12
CA VAL A 11 34.47 2.91 25.86
C VAL A 11 33.29 1.95 25.60
N PRO A 12 32.06 2.45 25.36
CA PRO A 12 31.53 3.76 25.75
C PRO A 12 30.03 3.75 26.14
N ALA A 13 29.59 4.80 26.82
CA ALA A 13 28.18 5.18 26.94
C ALA A 13 27.45 5.36 25.58
N LEU A 14 28.16 5.34 24.44
CA LEU A 14 27.59 5.36 23.09
C LEU A 14 26.93 4.04 22.66
N GLY A 15 27.36 2.88 23.19
CA GLY A 15 26.79 1.58 22.80
C GLY A 15 25.36 1.37 23.30
N ILE A 16 25.03 1.99 24.44
CA ILE A 16 23.69 1.92 25.05
C ILE A 16 22.70 2.82 24.30
N LEU A 17 23.16 3.93 23.71
CA LEU A 17 22.30 4.86 22.98
C LEU A 17 21.77 4.28 21.65
N MET A 18 22.55 3.42 20.97
CA MET A 18 22.13 2.77 19.71
C MET A 18 21.10 1.64 19.90
N ILE A 19 21.03 1.02 21.10
CA ILE A 19 20.07 -0.06 21.38
C ILE A 19 18.67 0.52 21.64
N VAL A 20 18.58 1.72 22.24
CA VAL A 20 17.30 2.37 22.55
C VAL A 20 16.58 2.86 21.28
N THR A 21 17.31 3.22 20.22
CA THR A 21 16.72 3.59 18.92
C THR A 21 16.18 2.41 18.12
N TRP A 22 16.48 1.16 18.50
CA TRP A 22 16.04 -0.05 17.78
C TRP A 22 14.77 -0.68 18.35
N LEU A 23 14.26 -0.15 19.48
CA LEU A 23 13.05 -0.62 20.16
C LEU A 23 11.84 0.30 19.95
N ALA A 24 11.93 1.32 19.08
CA ALA A 24 10.77 2.11 18.71
C ALA A 24 9.78 1.19 17.98
N PRO A 25 8.55 0.99 18.49
CA PRO A 25 7.54 0.23 17.78
C PRO A 25 7.25 0.98 16.48
N ILE A 26 7.61 0.37 15.35
CA ILE A 26 7.20 0.84 14.03
C ILE A 26 5.67 0.74 14.03
N LYS A 27 4.98 1.88 14.16
CA LYS A 27 3.52 1.96 14.06
C LYS A 27 3.10 1.80 12.59
N PHE A 28 3.29 0.61 12.02
CA PHE A 28 2.67 0.19 10.77
C PHE A 28 1.51 -0.74 11.16
N GLY A 29 0.25 -0.31 11.04
CA GLY A 29 -0.87 -1.26 11.02
C GLY A 29 -2.23 -0.83 11.57
N ILE A 30 -2.32 0.06 12.55
CA ILE A 30 -3.60 0.23 13.29
C ILE A 30 -4.68 0.95 12.46
N ALA A 31 -4.32 1.91 11.60
CA ALA A 31 -5.30 2.68 10.83
C ALA A 31 -6.00 1.88 9.72
N ALA A 32 -5.36 0.83 9.18
CA ALA A 32 -5.92 0.04 8.08
C ALA A 32 -6.96 -1.00 8.57
N GLU A 33 -6.76 -1.56 9.76
CA GLU A 33 -7.68 -2.55 10.36
C GLU A 33 -9.07 -1.95 10.64
N ASP A 34 -9.13 -0.68 11.06
CA ASP A 34 -10.40 0.03 11.24
C ASP A 34 -11.09 0.37 9.91
N GLY A 35 -10.33 0.76 8.88
CA GLY A 35 -10.88 1.10 7.56
C GLY A 35 -11.57 -0.08 6.88
N GLN A 36 -10.97 -1.27 6.92
CA GLN A 36 -11.56 -2.49 6.37
C GLN A 36 -12.87 -2.86 7.05
N ARG A 37 -12.90 -2.75 8.39
CA ARG A 37 -14.10 -3.01 9.19
C ARG A 37 -15.23 -2.05 8.82
N ILE A 38 -14.95 -0.75 8.78
CA ILE A 38 -15.94 0.26 8.39
C ILE A 38 -16.44 0.01 6.96
N TYR A 39 -15.54 -0.28 6.02
CA TYR A 39 -15.95 -0.62 4.65
C TYR A 39 -16.92 -1.80 4.63
N ARG A 40 -16.59 -2.90 5.31
CA ARG A 40 -17.44 -4.10 5.35
C ARG A 40 -18.81 -3.81 5.95
N ASP A 41 -18.85 -3.04 7.03
CA ASP A 41 -20.08 -2.85 7.80
C ASP A 41 -20.97 -1.74 7.19
N MET A 42 -20.37 -0.70 6.59
CA MET A 42 -21.08 0.52 6.15
C MET A 42 -21.10 0.74 4.63
N CYS A 43 -20.12 0.21 3.88
CA CYS A 43 -19.99 0.49 2.43
C CYS A 43 -20.32 -0.73 1.56
N ALA A 44 -19.90 -1.92 1.97
CA ALA A 44 -20.10 -3.17 1.24
C ALA A 44 -21.58 -3.56 1.00
N PRO A 45 -22.58 -3.10 1.79
CA PRO A 45 -23.98 -3.31 1.43
C PRO A 45 -24.39 -2.70 0.08
N CYS A 46 -23.70 -1.65 -0.37
CA CYS A 46 -24.05 -0.91 -1.59
C CYS A 46 -22.95 -0.94 -2.65
N HIS A 47 -21.70 -1.14 -2.26
CA HIS A 47 -20.53 -1.07 -3.13
C HIS A 47 -19.76 -2.39 -3.19
N THR A 48 -19.07 -2.59 -4.31
CA THR A 48 -18.08 -3.66 -4.44
C THR A 48 -16.70 -3.08 -4.78
N ILE A 49 -15.66 -3.90 -4.63
CA ILE A 49 -14.30 -3.58 -5.09
C ILE A 49 -13.93 -4.62 -6.14
N GLY A 50 -13.94 -4.20 -7.41
CA GLY A 50 -13.52 -4.99 -8.55
C GLY A 50 -14.51 -6.05 -9.02
N LYS A 51 -15.76 -6.02 -8.53
CA LYS A 51 -16.82 -6.96 -8.92
C LYS A 51 -17.95 -6.30 -9.70
N GLY A 52 -17.83 -5.00 -9.96
CA GLY A 52 -18.78 -4.23 -10.74
C GLY A 52 -19.78 -3.47 -9.88
N LYS A 53 -20.74 -2.83 -10.55
CA LYS A 53 -21.81 -2.06 -9.91
C LYS A 53 -22.72 -3.00 -9.08
N LEU A 54 -23.11 -2.54 -7.90
CA LEU A 54 -24.15 -3.18 -7.08
C LEU A 54 -25.36 -2.24 -6.96
N VAL A 55 -25.43 -1.44 -5.89
CA VAL A 55 -26.35 -0.30 -5.78
C VAL A 55 -25.60 0.95 -6.21
N GLY A 56 -24.46 1.20 -5.56
CA GLY A 56 -23.49 2.21 -5.96
C GLY A 56 -22.47 1.68 -6.99
N PRO A 57 -21.64 2.58 -7.55
CA PRO A 57 -20.57 2.22 -8.46
C PRO A 57 -19.49 1.34 -7.80
N ASP A 58 -18.71 0.64 -8.62
CA ASP A 58 -17.54 -0.11 -8.15
C ASP A 58 -16.41 0.82 -7.66
N LEU A 59 -15.81 0.46 -6.53
CA LEU A 59 -14.80 1.28 -5.86
C LEU A 59 -13.35 0.90 -6.20
N LYS A 60 -13.10 -0.14 -7.01
CA LYS A 60 -11.73 -0.47 -7.45
C LYS A 60 -11.12 0.73 -8.14
N GLY A 61 -9.97 1.22 -7.68
CA GLY A 61 -9.29 2.35 -8.32
C GLY A 61 -9.88 3.72 -8.00
N VAL A 62 -10.86 3.83 -7.09
CA VAL A 62 -11.55 5.10 -6.83
C VAL A 62 -10.63 6.17 -6.28
N THR A 63 -9.63 5.79 -5.48
CA THR A 63 -8.70 6.73 -4.85
C THR A 63 -7.67 7.29 -5.84
N SER A 64 -7.46 6.58 -6.95
CA SER A 64 -6.71 7.07 -8.11
C SER A 64 -7.56 7.90 -9.09
N ARG A 65 -8.88 7.67 -9.14
CA ARG A 65 -9.81 8.31 -10.10
C ARG A 65 -10.44 9.61 -9.59
N ARG A 66 -10.38 9.91 -8.30
CA ARG A 66 -11.05 11.05 -7.68
C ARG A 66 -10.09 11.83 -6.81
N GLU A 67 -10.30 13.14 -6.78
CA GLU A 67 -9.58 14.04 -5.90
C GLU A 67 -9.91 13.70 -4.44
N ALA A 68 -8.91 13.78 -3.56
CA ALA A 68 -9.01 13.30 -2.19
C ALA A 68 -10.05 14.08 -1.37
N GLY A 69 -10.11 15.41 -1.53
CA GLY A 69 -11.12 16.28 -0.93
C GLY A 69 -12.53 15.94 -1.37
N TRP A 70 -12.75 15.76 -2.67
CA TRP A 70 -14.05 15.33 -3.20
C TRP A 70 -14.46 13.97 -2.66
N LEU A 71 -13.56 12.98 -2.64
CA LEU A 71 -13.85 11.65 -2.11
C LEU A 71 -14.24 11.70 -0.63
N ARG A 72 -13.53 12.51 0.16
CA ARG A 72 -13.86 12.73 1.56
C ARG A 72 -15.25 13.35 1.72
N ARG A 73 -15.57 14.42 0.97
CA ARG A 73 -16.90 15.05 0.99
C ARG A 73 -17.99 14.07 0.58
N GLN A 74 -17.78 13.28 -0.47
CA GLN A 74 -18.74 12.29 -0.95
C GLN A 74 -19.06 11.21 0.10
N ILE A 75 -18.08 10.80 0.91
CA ILE A 75 -18.28 9.82 1.98
C ILE A 75 -18.95 10.46 3.20
N GLN A 76 -18.57 11.70 3.54
CA GLN A 76 -19.00 12.37 4.78
C GLN A 76 -20.36 13.07 4.64
N GLU A 77 -20.59 13.72 3.50
CA GLU A 77 -21.73 14.59 3.23
C GLU A 77 -22.21 14.48 1.76
N PRO A 78 -22.64 13.28 1.32
CA PRO A 78 -23.09 13.04 -0.05
C PRO A 78 -24.26 13.93 -0.49
N ASP A 79 -25.14 14.29 0.44
CA ASP A 79 -26.32 15.12 0.22
C ASP A 79 -25.98 16.60 -0.02
N SER A 80 -24.92 17.12 0.62
CA SER A 80 -24.41 18.47 0.36
C SER A 80 -23.99 18.62 -1.10
N LEU A 81 -23.27 17.62 -1.65
CA LEU A 81 -22.84 17.64 -3.06
C LEU A 81 -24.03 17.65 -4.02
N ILE A 82 -25.10 16.91 -3.71
CA ILE A 82 -26.33 16.92 -4.52
C ILE A 82 -27.02 18.29 -4.42
N ALA A 83 -27.13 18.87 -3.22
CA ALA A 83 -27.73 20.19 -3.02
C ALA A 83 -26.95 21.31 -3.73
N GLU A 84 -25.63 21.19 -3.80
CA GLU A 84 -24.72 22.07 -4.53
C GLU A 84 -24.78 21.87 -6.05
N ASN A 85 -25.52 20.88 -6.55
CA ASN A 85 -25.51 20.44 -7.94
C ASN A 85 -24.10 20.11 -8.45
N ASP A 86 -23.27 19.47 -7.62
CA ASP A 86 -21.95 18.99 -8.05
C ASP A 86 -22.13 18.05 -9.27
N PRO A 87 -21.44 18.32 -10.39
CA PRO A 87 -21.71 17.60 -11.64
C PRO A 87 -21.42 16.11 -11.54
N ILE A 88 -20.44 15.70 -10.73
CA ILE A 88 -20.09 14.29 -10.53
C ILE A 88 -21.16 13.63 -9.66
N ALA A 89 -21.55 14.25 -8.55
CA ALA A 89 -22.60 13.74 -7.67
C ALA A 89 -23.93 13.60 -8.40
N MET A 90 -24.31 14.58 -9.23
CA MET A 90 -25.53 14.53 -10.04
C MET A 90 -25.49 13.42 -11.09
N GLN A 91 -24.34 13.23 -11.76
CA GLN A 91 -24.15 12.12 -12.68
C GLN A 91 -24.30 10.77 -11.96
N LEU A 92 -23.61 10.60 -10.82
CA LEU A 92 -23.68 9.36 -10.04
C LEU A 92 -25.09 9.07 -9.51
N LEU A 93 -25.82 10.12 -9.12
CA LEU A 93 -27.22 10.00 -8.69
C LEU A 93 -28.11 9.50 -9.83
N GLN A 94 -27.95 10.04 -11.04
CA GLN A 94 -28.68 9.59 -12.21
C GLN A 94 -28.33 8.13 -12.56
N GLU A 95 -27.05 7.77 -12.53
CA GLU A 95 -26.57 6.40 -12.76
C GLU A 95 -27.10 5.43 -11.70
N ALA A 96 -27.37 5.90 -10.48
CA ALA A 96 -27.98 5.16 -9.39
C ALA A 96 -29.52 5.16 -9.41
N ASN A 97 -30.16 5.51 -10.53
CA ASN A 97 -31.62 5.59 -10.66
C ASN A 97 -32.26 6.55 -9.64
N ASN A 98 -31.62 7.68 -9.39
CA ASN A 98 -32.03 8.68 -8.39
C ASN A 98 -32.06 8.15 -6.94
N MET A 99 -31.32 7.09 -6.64
CA MET A 99 -31.10 6.62 -5.28
C MET A 99 -29.89 7.35 -4.68
N PRO A 100 -30.07 8.29 -3.73
CA PRO A 100 -28.95 9.02 -3.15
C PRO A 100 -28.14 8.13 -2.21
N MET A 101 -26.82 8.36 -2.16
CA MET A 101 -25.98 7.77 -1.14
C MET A 101 -26.36 8.35 0.23
N ALA A 102 -26.58 7.48 1.22
CA ALA A 102 -26.94 7.90 2.57
C ALA A 102 -25.76 8.53 3.30
N ARG A 103 -26.02 9.52 4.16
CA ARG A 103 -25.03 10.03 5.12
C ARG A 103 -24.81 8.98 6.20
N LEU A 104 -23.58 8.47 6.30
CA LEU A 104 -23.22 7.37 7.19
C LEU A 104 -22.83 7.80 8.61
N GLY A 105 -22.71 9.12 8.85
CA GLY A 105 -22.35 9.67 10.16
C GLY A 105 -20.90 9.37 10.58
N LEU A 106 -20.01 9.12 9.62
CA LEU A 106 -18.61 8.84 9.88
C LEU A 106 -17.87 10.11 10.32
N THR A 107 -17.00 9.96 11.33
CA THR A 107 -16.02 10.99 11.73
C THR A 107 -14.89 11.11 10.71
N ASP A 108 -14.17 12.22 10.76
CA ASP A 108 -13.03 12.50 9.89
C ASP A 108 -11.96 11.38 9.89
N ASP A 109 -11.68 10.82 11.06
CA ASP A 109 -10.72 9.73 11.22
C ASP A 109 -11.24 8.44 10.58
N GLN A 110 -12.53 8.16 10.73
CA GLN A 110 -13.18 7.00 10.09
C GLN A 110 -13.19 7.12 8.56
N VAL A 111 -13.47 8.32 8.04
CA VAL A 111 -13.39 8.57 6.58
C VAL A 111 -11.95 8.38 6.08
N SER A 112 -10.98 8.94 6.78
CA SER A 112 -9.54 8.76 6.47
C SER A 112 -9.13 7.28 6.49
N ALA A 113 -9.62 6.51 7.47
CA ALA A 113 -9.35 5.09 7.58
C ALA A 113 -9.93 4.30 6.39
N VAL A 114 -11.17 4.57 5.99
CA VAL A 114 -11.80 3.92 4.82
C VAL A 114 -11.06 4.26 3.53
N ILE A 115 -10.70 5.53 3.32
CA ILE A 115 -9.92 5.94 2.13
C ILE A 115 -8.57 5.21 2.10
N SER A 116 -7.89 5.13 3.24
CA SER A 116 -6.62 4.40 3.37
C SER A 116 -6.77 2.90 3.06
N TYR A 117 -7.88 2.29 3.51
CA TYR A 117 -8.20 0.91 3.16
C TYR A 117 -8.41 0.76 1.65
N LEU A 118 -9.21 1.62 1.01
CA LEU A 118 -9.42 1.59 -0.45
C LEU A 118 -8.09 1.71 -1.21
N GLN A 119 -7.21 2.64 -0.81
CA GLN A 119 -5.85 2.76 -1.36
C GLN A 119 -5.05 1.46 -1.23
N SER A 120 -5.10 0.81 -0.07
CA SER A 120 -4.39 -0.46 0.15
C SER A 120 -4.89 -1.58 -0.78
N THR A 121 -6.20 -1.63 -1.06
CA THR A 121 -6.76 -2.62 -2.01
C THR A 121 -6.30 -2.39 -3.44
N GLU A 122 -6.08 -1.13 -3.83
CA GLU A 122 -5.53 -0.77 -5.13
C GLU A 122 -4.06 -1.18 -5.24
N GLN A 123 -3.27 -0.91 -4.21
CA GLN A 123 -1.85 -1.30 -4.17
C GLN A 123 -1.68 -2.83 -4.20
N GLN A 124 -2.53 -3.57 -3.48
CA GLN A 124 -2.53 -5.04 -3.53
C GLN A 124 -2.86 -5.57 -4.93
N ALA A 125 -3.80 -4.95 -5.64
CA ALA A 125 -4.11 -5.33 -7.03
C ALA A 125 -2.93 -5.04 -8.00
N VAL A 126 -2.14 -4.00 -7.74
CA VAL A 126 -0.90 -3.74 -8.50
C VAL A 126 0.18 -4.78 -8.20
N VAL A 127 0.27 -5.27 -6.95
CA VAL A 127 1.22 -6.32 -6.57
C VAL A 127 0.81 -7.70 -7.09
N GLU A 128 -0.50 -8.00 -7.13
CA GLU A 128 -1.01 -9.25 -7.72
C GLU A 128 -0.84 -9.30 -9.24
N SER A 129 -0.81 -8.15 -9.91
CA SER A 129 -0.37 -8.05 -11.31
C SER A 129 1.17 -8.04 -11.47
N GLY A 130 1.91 -8.05 -10.37
CA GLY A 130 3.35 -8.35 -10.31
C GLY A 130 3.62 -9.84 -10.13
N LEU A 131 4.88 -10.25 -10.32
CA LEU A 131 5.29 -11.65 -10.14
C LEU A 131 4.93 -12.14 -8.72
N PRO A 132 4.29 -13.32 -8.56
CA PRO A 132 3.97 -13.86 -7.24
C PRO A 132 5.26 -14.04 -6.42
N SER A 133 5.21 -13.81 -5.10
CA SER A 133 6.41 -13.85 -4.23
C SER A 133 7.20 -15.16 -4.33
N GLN A 134 6.51 -16.27 -4.61
CA GLN A 134 7.12 -17.59 -4.84
C GLN A 134 8.04 -17.67 -6.06
N TYR A 135 7.89 -16.77 -7.05
CA TYR A 135 8.75 -16.70 -8.24
C TYR A 135 9.92 -15.74 -8.08
N VAL A 136 9.88 -14.81 -7.12
CA VAL A 136 10.96 -13.87 -6.83
C VAL A 136 12.32 -14.58 -6.61
N PRO A 137 12.45 -15.62 -5.77
CA PRO A 137 13.73 -16.31 -5.62
C PRO A 137 14.22 -16.96 -6.92
N THR A 138 13.31 -17.57 -7.70
CA THR A 138 13.65 -18.19 -8.98
C THR A 138 14.13 -17.18 -10.02
N VAL A 139 13.51 -16.01 -10.07
CA VAL A 139 13.89 -14.90 -10.94
C VAL A 139 15.23 -14.30 -10.52
N ILE A 140 15.49 -14.16 -9.22
CA ILE A 140 16.80 -13.72 -8.72
C ILE A 140 17.88 -14.72 -9.12
N ILE A 141 17.63 -16.03 -8.94
CA ILE A 141 18.59 -17.09 -9.30
C ILE A 141 18.86 -17.08 -10.81
N SER A 142 17.83 -16.94 -11.65
CA SER A 142 18.01 -16.92 -13.10
C SER A 142 18.77 -15.68 -13.57
N ILE A 143 18.49 -14.50 -12.99
CA ILE A 143 19.26 -13.27 -13.27
C ILE A 143 20.72 -13.43 -12.86
N LEU A 144 21.00 -13.97 -11.66
CA LEU A 144 22.36 -14.20 -11.18
C LEU A 144 23.11 -15.19 -12.08
N LEU A 145 22.47 -16.29 -12.48
CA LEU A 145 23.05 -17.25 -13.42
C LEU A 145 23.41 -16.60 -14.76
N LEU A 146 22.51 -15.79 -15.32
CA LEU A 146 22.78 -15.06 -16.57
C LEU A 146 23.97 -14.10 -16.41
N ILE A 147 24.02 -13.32 -15.33
CA ILE A 147 25.13 -12.40 -15.06
C ILE A 147 26.46 -13.16 -14.97
N VAL A 148 26.49 -14.28 -14.24
CA VAL A 148 27.69 -15.11 -14.07
C VAL A 148 28.13 -15.70 -15.41
N LEU A 149 27.22 -16.28 -16.19
CA LEU A 149 27.52 -16.84 -17.50
C LEU A 149 28.06 -15.78 -18.47
N THR A 150 27.46 -14.59 -18.47
CA THR A 150 27.90 -13.46 -19.29
C THR A 150 29.29 -12.99 -18.88
N TRP A 151 29.56 -12.91 -17.57
CA TRP A 151 30.87 -12.52 -17.05
C TRP A 151 31.96 -13.54 -17.42
N ILE A 152 31.68 -14.83 -17.26
CA ILE A 152 32.58 -15.91 -17.67
C ILE A 152 32.86 -15.83 -19.17
N GLY A 153 31.83 -15.62 -20.00
CA GLY A 153 31.97 -15.45 -21.45
C GLY A 153 32.87 -14.27 -21.82
N LEU A 154 32.69 -13.11 -21.19
CA LEU A 154 33.52 -11.92 -21.39
C LEU A 154 34.97 -12.11 -20.94
N VAL A 155 35.20 -12.83 -19.84
CA VAL A 155 36.55 -13.13 -19.34
C VAL A 155 37.27 -14.11 -20.26
N VAL A 156 36.59 -15.15 -20.73
CA VAL A 156 37.16 -16.15 -21.65
C VAL A 156 37.39 -15.55 -23.04
N GLY A 157 36.46 -14.73 -23.54
CA GLY A 157 36.51 -14.11 -24.86
C GLY A 157 37.63 -13.08 -25.05
N ARG A 158 38.08 -12.42 -23.98
CA ARG A 158 39.22 -11.47 -24.05
C ARG A 158 40.58 -12.13 -24.25
N LYS A 159 40.69 -13.46 -24.24
CA LYS A 159 42.00 -14.14 -24.18
C LYS A 159 42.71 -14.34 -25.54
N LYS A 160 42.12 -13.97 -26.69
CA LYS A 160 42.75 -14.18 -28.02
C LYS A 160 42.33 -13.16 -29.09
N VAL A 161 42.64 -11.88 -28.91
CA VAL A 161 42.62 -10.92 -30.03
C VAL A 161 44.05 -10.40 -30.22
N ASP A 162 44.91 -11.24 -30.77
CA ASP A 162 46.15 -10.76 -31.40
C ASP A 162 45.76 -10.24 -32.79
N VAL A 163 45.77 -8.92 -32.95
CA VAL A 163 45.58 -8.25 -34.24
C VAL A 163 46.85 -8.49 -35.05
N ARG A 164 46.77 -9.33 -36.08
CA ARG A 164 47.81 -9.46 -37.10
C ARG A 164 47.20 -9.50 -38.49
#